data_AF-A0A7M1AU22-F1
#
_entry.id   AF-A0A7M1AU22-F1
#
_cell.length_a   1.000
_cell.length_b   1.000
_cell.length_c   1.000
_cell.angle_alpha   90.00
_cell.angle_beta   90.00
_cell.angle_gamma   90.00
#
_symmetry.space_group_name_H-M   'P 1'
#
loop_
_entity.id
_entity.type
_entity.pdbx_description
1 polymer ?
#
loop_
_entity_poly.entity_id
_entity_poly.type
_entity_poly.pdbx_seq_one_letter_code
_entity_poly.pdbx_strand_id
1 'polypeptide(L)'
;MSFAVLGGIFLNIGAFLTFKGKIFQAVIVYLFADLCWVVMAYERDDFWGIISITIGVVFGLLAFYKMKIGVLRKTLEKEED
;
A
#
# COMPACT_ATOMS: atom_id res chain seq x y z
N MET A 1 -16.04 15.50 6.03
CA MET A 1 -15.39 14.39 6.77
C MET A 1 -13.94 14.36 6.30
N SER A 2 -12.96 14.46 7.19
CA SER A 2 -11.55 14.64 6.77
C SER A 2 -11.03 13.39 6.04
N PHE A 3 -10.38 13.56 4.87
CA PHE A 3 -9.73 12.48 4.13
C PHE A 3 -8.73 11.69 4.98
N ALA A 4 -8.17 12.31 6.04
CA ALA A 4 -7.33 11.61 7.01
C ALA A 4 -8.05 10.51 7.79
N VAL A 5 -9.34 10.69 8.08
CA VAL A 5 -10.15 9.68 8.79
C VAL A 5 -10.42 8.49 7.86
N LEU A 6 -10.70 8.76 6.59
CA LEU A 6 -10.83 7.73 5.57
C LEU A 6 -9.53 6.94 5.40
N GLY A 7 -8.38 7.63 5.28
CA GLY A 7 -7.06 6.98 5.24
C GLY A 7 -6.79 6.12 6.48
N GLY A 8 -7.14 6.61 7.67
CA GLY A 8 -7.02 5.85 8.92
C GLY A 8 -7.89 4.58 8.96
N ILE A 9 -9.10 4.62 8.39
CA ILE A 9 -9.98 3.44 8.28
C ILE A 9 -9.35 2.40 7.35
N PHE A 10 -8.87 2.82 6.17
CA PHE A 10 -8.18 1.92 5.25
C PHE A 10 -6.95 1.28 5.90
N LEU A 11 -6.17 2.04 6.68
CA LEU A 11 -5.04 1.51 7.44
C LEU A 11 -5.42 0.41 8.43
N ASN A 12 -6.52 0.57 9.15
CA ASN A 12 -7.01 -0.46 10.07
C ASN A 12 -7.44 -1.73 9.32
N ILE A 13 -8.11 -1.58 8.16
CA ILE A 13 -8.49 -2.71 7.31
C ILE A 13 -7.24 -3.41 6.76
N GLY A 14 -6.24 -2.66 6.31
CA GLY A 14 -4.96 -3.19 5.84
C GLY A 14 -4.20 -3.94 6.93
N ALA A 15 -4.19 -3.41 8.16
CA ALA A 15 -3.56 -4.07 9.31
C ALA A 15 -4.26 -5.39 9.64
N PHE A 16 -5.59 -5.41 9.60
CA PHE A 16 -6.37 -6.63 9.80
C PHE A 16 -6.12 -7.69 8.71
N LEU A 17 -6.04 -7.27 7.44
CA LEU A 17 -5.70 -8.15 6.32
C LEU A 17 -4.28 -8.72 6.45
N THR A 18 -3.33 -7.90 6.91
CA THR A 18 -1.95 -8.32 7.20
C THR A 18 -1.93 -9.37 8.31
N PHE A 19 -2.69 -9.15 9.38
CA PHE A 19 -2.83 -10.12 10.48
C PHE A 19 -3.38 -11.47 10.00
N LYS A 20 -4.27 -11.48 9.01
CA LYS A 20 -4.77 -12.72 8.37
C LYS A 20 -3.81 -13.35 7.35
N GLY A 21 -2.60 -12.82 7.18
CA GLY A 21 -1.63 -13.30 6.20
C GLY A 21 -1.94 -12.91 4.75
N LYS A 22 -2.95 -12.06 4.50
CA LYS A 22 -3.32 -11.56 3.17
C LYS A 22 -2.54 -10.29 2.83
N ILE A 23 -1.21 -10.40 2.86
CA ILE A 23 -0.28 -9.27 2.68
C ILE A 23 -0.54 -8.54 1.36
N PHE A 24 -0.86 -9.27 0.28
CA PHE A 24 -1.12 -8.67 -1.03
C PHE A 24 -2.35 -7.75 -1.04
N GLN A 25 -3.44 -8.17 -0.39
CA GLN A 25 -4.64 -7.33 -0.24
C GLN A 25 -4.39 -6.16 0.70
N ALA A 26 -3.62 -6.37 1.77
CA ALA A 26 -3.25 -5.30 2.68
C ALA A 26 -2.47 -4.18 1.99
N VAL A 27 -1.51 -4.52 1.12
CA VAL A 27 -0.72 -3.53 0.37
C VAL A 27 -1.61 -2.72 -0.58
N ILE A 28 -2.58 -3.35 -1.26
CA ILE A 28 -3.54 -2.62 -2.10
C ILE A 28 -4.35 -1.63 -1.26
N VAL A 29 -4.82 -2.07 -0.09
CA VAL A 29 -5.59 -1.21 0.84
C VAL A 29 -4.73 -0.06 1.37
N TYR A 30 -3.45 -0.27 1.65
CA TYR A 30 -2.53 0.79 2.06
C TYR A 30 -2.28 1.81 0.94
N LEU A 31 -2.17 1.37 -0.32
CA LEU A 31 -2.09 2.29 -1.46
C LEU A 31 -3.30 3.21 -1.58
N PHE A 32 -4.51 2.72 -1.26
CA PHE A 32 -5.70 3.56 -1.20
C PHE A 32 -5.66 4.55 -0.03
N ALA A 33 -5.13 4.13 1.12
CA ALA A 33 -4.94 5.03 2.27
C ALA A 33 -3.96 6.17 1.92
N ASP A 34 -2.86 5.84 1.24
CA ASP A 34 -1.86 6.80 0.80
C ASP A 34 -2.46 7.82 -0.19
N LEU A 35 -3.29 7.38 -1.13
CA LEU A 35 -4.02 8.29 -2.04
C LEU A 35 -4.89 9.30 -1.27
N CYS A 36 -5.60 8.85 -0.22
CA CYS A 36 -6.39 9.75 0.62
C CYS A 36 -5.52 10.79 1.34
N TRP A 37 -4.33 10.40 1.80
CA TRP A 37 -3.40 11.32 2.46
C TRP A 37 -2.67 12.25 1.49
N VAL A 38 -2.39 11.83 0.25
CA VAL A 38 -1.87 12.73 -0.79
C VAL A 38 -2.87 13.84 -1.10
N VAL A 39 -4.15 13.49 -1.30
CA VAL A 39 -5.22 14.48 -1.54
C VAL A 39 -5.34 15.45 -0.36
N MET A 40 -5.26 14.93 0.88
CA MET A 40 -5.28 15.76 2.08
C MET A 40 -4.07 16.69 2.20
N ALA A 41 -2.86 16.21 1.89
CA ALA A 41 -1.64 17.01 1.93
C ALA A 41 -1.66 18.10 0.86
N TYR A 42 -2.27 17.82 -0.30
CA TYR A 42 -2.54 18.80 -1.34
C TYR A 42 -3.51 19.89 -0.88
N GLU A 43 -4.63 19.54 -0.22
CA GLU A 43 -5.55 20.52 0.36
C GLU A 43 -4.94 21.35 1.50
N ARG A 44 -3.86 20.87 2.11
CA ARG A 44 -3.16 21.54 3.22
C ARG A 44 -1.95 22.37 2.77
N ASP A 45 -1.68 22.45 1.46
CA ASP A 45 -0.46 23.03 0.88
C ASP A 45 0.84 22.44 1.48
N ASP A 46 0.78 21.22 2.01
CA ASP A 46 1.92 20.55 2.64
C ASP A 46 2.74 19.79 1.59
N PHE A 47 3.55 20.55 0.88
CA PHE A 47 4.41 20.02 -0.19
C PHE A 47 5.38 18.95 0.31
N TRP A 48 5.83 19.05 1.56
CA TRP A 48 6.75 18.07 2.16
C TRP A 48 6.02 16.76 2.47
N GLY A 49 4.78 16.86 2.96
CA GLY A 49 3.88 15.72 3.15
C GLY A 49 3.64 14.95 1.85
N ILE A 50 3.34 15.65 0.76
CA ILE A 50 3.10 15.04 -0.56
C ILE A 50 4.34 14.25 -1.03
N ILE A 51 5.53 14.85 -0.95
CA ILE A 51 6.78 14.19 -1.38
C ILE A 51 7.05 12.95 -0.53
N SER A 52 6.91 13.06 0.79
CA SER A 52 7.14 11.95 1.73
C SER A 52 6.22 10.76 1.43
N ILE A 53 4.91 11.01 1.28
CA ILE A 53 3.93 9.95 0.98
C ILE A 53 4.21 9.34 -0.40
N THR A 54 4.53 10.16 -1.40
CA THR A 54 4.84 9.68 -2.75
C THR A 54 6.05 8.74 -2.75
N ILE A 55 7.11 9.08 -2.02
CA ILE A 55 8.29 8.20 -1.89
C ILE A 55 7.88 6.88 -1.19
N GLY A 56 7.09 6.96 -0.11
CA GLY A 56 6.56 5.78 0.59
C GLY A 56 5.78 4.85 -0.33
N VAL A 57 4.88 5.41 -1.16
CA VAL A 57 4.09 4.69 -2.17
C VAL A 57 4.98 3.98 -3.18
N VAL A 58 6.01 4.65 -3.70
CA VAL A 58 6.96 4.07 -4.66
C VAL A 58 7.71 2.89 -4.05
N PHE A 59 8.23 3.03 -2.82
CA PHE A 59 8.87 1.93 -2.11
C PHE A 59 7.91 0.77 -1.83
N GLY A 60 6.66 1.06 -1.45
CA GLY A 60 5.61 0.06 -1.25
C GLY A 60 5.28 -0.72 -2.53
N LEU A 61 5.18 -0.03 -3.67
CA LEU A 61 4.98 -0.63 -4.99
C LEU A 61 6.16 -1.51 -5.42
N LEU A 62 7.40 -1.07 -5.18
CA LEU A 62 8.59 -1.87 -5.47
C LEU A 62 8.63 -3.14 -4.61
N ALA A 63 8.31 -3.04 -3.32
CA ALA A 63 8.22 -4.20 -2.43
C ALA A 63 7.12 -5.17 -2.90
N PHE A 64 5.96 -4.65 -3.30
CA PHE A 64 4.87 -5.43 -3.87
C PHE A 64 5.27 -6.15 -5.16
N TYR A 65 5.93 -5.45 -6.07
CA TYR A 65 6.42 -6.01 -7.33
C TYR A 65 7.41 -7.15 -7.09
N LYS A 66 8.36 -6.96 -6.16
CA LYS A 66 9.30 -8.00 -5.74
C LYS A 66 8.60 -9.21 -5.13
N MET A 67 7.57 -9.00 -4.30
CA MET A 67 6.77 -10.10 -3.73
C MET A 67 5.99 -10.84 -4.83
N LYS A 68 5.37 -10.13 -5.77
CA LYS A 68 4.64 -10.75 -6.89
C LYS A 68 5.55 -11.59 -7.78
N ILE A 69 6.74 -11.08 -8.11
CA ILE A 69 7.78 -11.84 -8.83
C ILE A 69 8.19 -13.09 -8.03
N GLY A 70 8.40 -12.96 -6.73
CA GLY A 70 8.75 -14.08 -5.87
C GLY A 70 7.68 -15.17 -5.84
N VAL A 71 6.39 -14.78 -5.77
CA VAL A 71 5.25 -15.71 -5.87
C VAL A 71 5.21 -16.37 -7.25
N LEU A 72 5.37 -15.59 -8.33
CA LEU A 72 5.36 -16.10 -9.70
C LEU A 72 6.46 -17.15 -9.94
N ARG A 73 7.69 -16.87 -9.49
CA ARG A 73 8.82 -17.81 -9.60
C ARG A 73 8.55 -19.11 -8.85
N LYS A 74 8.00 -19.00 -7.63
CA LYS A 74 7.67 -20.17 -6.79
C LYS A 74 6.54 -21.03 -7.36
N THR A 75 5.64 -20.43 -8.15
CA THR A 75 4.61 -21.17 -8.90
C THR A 75 5.21 -21.88 -10.11
N LEU A 76 6.07 -21.20 -10.88
CA LEU A 76 6.76 -21.79 -12.04
C LEU A 76 7.64 -23.00 -11.67
N GLU A 77 8.45 -22.89 -10.61
CA GLU A 77 9.29 -24.02 -10.12
C GLU A 77 8.46 -25.22 -9.63
N LYS A 78 7.16 -25.03 -9.37
CA LYS A 78 6.27 -26.07 -8.85
C LYS A 78 5.47 -26.79 -9.93
N GLU A 79 5.52 -26.29 -11.17
CA GLU A 79 4.90 -26.94 -12.35
C GLU A 79 5.92 -27.75 -13.18
N GLU A 80 7.22 -27.68 -12.86
CA GLU A 80 8.28 -28.45 -13.53
C GLU A 80 8.61 -29.81 -12.86
N ASP A 81 7.90 -30.20 -11.79
CA ASP A 81 7.96 -31.52 -11.13
C ASP A 81 6.67 -32.35 -11.37
#